data_AF-A0A929YCK8-F1
#
_entry.id   AF-A0A929YCK8-F1
#
_cell.length_a   1.000
_cell.length_b   1.000
_cell.length_c   1.000
_cell.angle_alpha   90.00
_cell.angle_beta   90.00
_cell.angle_gamma   90.00
#
_symmetry.space_group_name_H-M   'P 1'
#
loop_
_entity.id
_entity.type
_entity.pdbx_description
1 polymer ?
#
loop_
_entity_poly.entity_id
_entity_poly.type
_entity_poly.pdbx_seq_one_letter_code
_entity_poly.pdbx_strand_id
1 'polypeptide(L)'
;SNIIRPQDASRWFVYLIRTRESRQIVWNWLKENWAWVEDTFGEDKSYDDFIRYTATALLTPNELNDFQQFFEPMENIPALARTIKLGITEISARTELIERDKADMLSALQTTL
;
A
#
# COMPACT_ATOMS: atom_id res chain seq x y z
N SER A 1 8.87 13.11 -24.15
CA SER A 1 8.25 12.51 -22.95
C SER A 1 8.42 13.51 -21.82
N ASN A 2 7.32 14.10 -21.34
CA ASN A 2 7.34 15.01 -20.20
C ASN A 2 7.47 14.16 -18.94
N ILE A 3 8.71 14.00 -18.48
CA ILE A 3 9.07 13.19 -17.32
C ILE A 3 8.44 13.86 -16.08
N ILE A 4 7.51 13.16 -15.42
CA ILE A 4 7.06 13.54 -14.08
C ILE A 4 8.32 13.55 -13.22
N ARG A 5 8.60 14.70 -12.57
CA ARG A 5 9.81 14.81 -11.76
C ARG A 5 9.70 13.84 -10.57
N PRO A 6 10.77 13.17 -10.15
CA PRO A 6 10.74 12.21 -9.04
C PRO A 6 10.03 12.74 -7.78
N GLN A 7 10.26 14.01 -7.42
CA GLN A 7 9.62 14.66 -6.28
C GLN A 7 8.09 14.78 -6.40
N ASP A 8 7.57 14.93 -7.62
CA ASP A 8 6.13 15.02 -7.88
C ASP A 8 5.51 13.62 -7.86
N ALA A 9 6.24 12.60 -8.35
CA ALA A 9 5.79 11.21 -8.39
C ALA A 9 5.56 10.62 -6.99
N SER A 10 6.52 10.78 -6.06
CA SER A 10 6.36 10.28 -4.69
C SER A 10 5.19 10.96 -3.97
N ARG A 11 5.05 12.28 -4.14
CA ARG A 11 3.94 13.04 -3.55
C ARG A 11 2.59 12.59 -4.11
N TRP A 12 2.45 12.46 -5.42
CA TRP A 12 1.21 12.01 -6.05
C TRP A 12 0.85 10.59 -5.65
N PHE A 13 1.82 9.69 -5.59
CA PHE A 13 1.63 8.33 -5.13
C PHE A 13 0.95 8.31 -3.74
N VAL A 14 1.50 9.04 -2.78
CA VAL A 14 0.99 9.08 -1.39
C VAL A 14 -0.44 9.61 -1.32
N TYR A 15 -0.79 10.63 -2.10
CA TYR A 15 -2.16 11.17 -2.08
C TYR A 15 -3.16 10.26 -2.78
N LEU A 16 -2.77 9.68 -3.92
CA LEU A 16 -3.68 8.89 -4.74
C LEU A 16 -3.91 7.48 -4.16
N ILE A 17 -2.91 6.85 -3.55
CA ILE A 17 -3.07 5.49 -2.99
C ILE A 17 -4.09 5.47 -1.84
N ARG A 18 -4.24 6.58 -1.11
CA ARG A 18 -5.15 6.69 0.05
C ARG A 18 -6.61 6.85 -0.34
N THR A 19 -6.89 7.20 -1.59
CA THR A 19 -8.24 7.50 -2.08
C THR A 19 -8.89 6.22 -2.61
N ARG A 20 -10.15 5.95 -2.23
CA ARG A 20 -10.84 4.69 -2.55
C ARG A 20 -10.90 4.44 -4.06
N GLU A 21 -11.15 5.49 -4.84
CA GLU A 21 -11.38 5.44 -6.27
C GLU A 21 -10.09 5.19 -7.06
N SER A 22 -8.94 5.64 -6.54
CA SER A 22 -7.65 5.54 -7.22
C SER A 22 -6.71 4.49 -6.64
N ARG A 23 -6.98 3.95 -5.45
CA ARG A 23 -6.07 3.02 -4.77
C ARG A 23 -5.61 1.87 -5.64
N GLN A 24 -6.54 1.14 -6.26
CA GLN A 24 -6.17 -0.02 -7.07
C GLN A 24 -5.37 0.39 -8.32
N ILE A 25 -5.70 1.53 -8.92
CA ILE A 25 -4.96 2.07 -10.09
C ILE A 25 -3.52 2.38 -9.70
N VAL A 26 -3.34 3.05 -8.56
CA VAL A 26 -2.02 3.48 -8.06
C VAL A 26 -1.21 2.28 -7.57
N TRP A 27 -1.87 1.31 -6.95
CA TRP A 27 -1.23 0.05 -6.53
C TRP A 27 -0.73 -0.75 -7.74
N ASN A 28 -1.58 -0.92 -8.77
CA ASN A 28 -1.16 -1.57 -10.01
C ASN A 28 -0.02 -0.81 -10.69
N TRP A 29 -0.11 0.53 -10.75
CA TRP A 29 0.95 1.36 -11.29
C TRP A 29 2.28 1.15 -10.55
N LEU A 30 2.27 1.07 -9.20
CA LEU A 30 3.49 0.82 -8.43
C LEU A 30 4.12 -0.52 -8.80
N LYS A 31 3.31 -1.58 -8.91
CA LYS A 31 3.80 -2.91 -9.32
C LYS A 31 4.40 -2.90 -10.71
N GLU A 32 3.72 -2.26 -11.67
CA GLU A 32 4.17 -2.14 -13.06
C GLU A 32 5.45 -1.29 -13.21
N ASN A 33 5.70 -0.36 -12.30
CA ASN A 33 6.79 0.62 -12.37
C ASN A 33 7.81 0.46 -11.24
N TRP A 34 7.81 -0.66 -10.52
CA TRP A 34 8.69 -0.86 -9.37
C TRP A 34 10.17 -0.73 -9.74
N ALA A 35 10.59 -1.30 -10.87
CA ALA A 35 11.97 -1.14 -11.35
C ALA A 35 12.36 0.33 -11.58
N TRP A 36 11.42 1.17 -12.03
CA TRP A 36 11.65 2.61 -12.15
C TRP A 36 11.73 3.29 -10.78
N VAL A 37 10.92 2.86 -9.82
CA VAL A 37 10.99 3.34 -8.43
C VAL A 37 12.35 3.00 -7.81
N GLU A 38 12.84 1.78 -8.01
CA GLU A 38 14.16 1.35 -7.54
C GLU A 38 15.29 2.16 -8.20
N ASP A 39 15.25 2.35 -9.51
CA ASP A 39 16.26 3.15 -10.24
C ASP A 39 16.24 4.63 -9.81
N THR A 40 15.05 5.18 -9.58
CA THR A 40 14.86 6.61 -9.29
C THR A 40 15.10 6.95 -7.82
N PHE A 41 14.72 6.06 -6.90
CA PHE A 41 14.71 6.32 -5.46
C PHE A 41 15.56 5.32 -4.66
N GLY A 42 16.15 4.29 -5.25
CA GLY A 42 16.89 3.25 -4.53
C GLY A 42 18.18 3.75 -3.84
N GLU A 43 18.78 4.82 -4.36
CA GLU A 43 19.87 5.54 -3.66
C GLU A 43 19.36 6.50 -2.58
N ASP A 44 18.07 6.85 -2.62
CA ASP A 44 17.39 7.63 -1.60
C ASP A 44 16.94 6.70 -0.46
N LYS A 45 17.09 7.14 0.79
CA LYS A 45 16.84 6.33 1.99
C LYS A 45 15.35 6.11 2.27
N SER A 46 14.49 6.34 1.29
CA SER A 46 13.04 6.45 1.49
C SER A 46 12.23 5.71 0.43
N TYR A 47 12.82 4.88 -0.44
CA TYR A 47 12.03 4.10 -1.39
C TYR A 47 11.16 3.02 -0.71
N ASP A 48 11.51 2.63 0.52
CA ASP A 48 10.63 1.81 1.37
C ASP A 48 9.34 2.55 1.78
N ASP A 49 9.28 3.89 1.66
CA ASP A 49 8.04 4.65 1.88
C ASP A 49 6.93 4.24 0.92
N PHE A 50 7.24 3.83 -0.31
CA PHE A 50 6.22 3.33 -1.24
C PHE A 50 5.54 2.07 -0.68
N ILE A 51 6.31 1.18 -0.04
CA ILE A 51 5.81 -0.02 0.63
C ILE A 51 4.94 0.37 1.82
N ARG A 52 5.47 1.25 2.68
CA ARG A 52 4.77 1.74 3.88
C ARG A 52 3.44 2.39 3.55
N TYR A 53 3.42 3.31 2.58
CA TYR A 53 2.19 4.01 2.21
C TYR A 53 1.18 3.10 1.52
N THR A 54 1.63 2.12 0.74
CA THR A 54 0.75 1.07 0.20
C THR A 54 0.09 0.32 1.35
N ALA A 55 0.87 -0.19 2.31
CA ALA A 55 0.33 -0.96 3.43
C ALA A 55 -0.69 -0.17 4.27
N THR A 56 -0.49 1.14 4.44
CA THR A 56 -1.44 2.00 5.16
C THR A 56 -2.78 2.17 4.46
N ALA A 57 -2.85 1.90 3.15
CA ALA A 57 -4.01 2.18 2.31
C ALA A 57 -4.83 0.93 1.95
N LEU A 58 -4.18 -0.24 1.80
CA LEU A 58 -4.84 -1.51 1.49
C LEU A 58 -5.67 -2.00 2.69
N LEU A 59 -6.84 -2.59 2.43
CA LEU A 59 -7.84 -2.88 3.47
C LEU A 59 -8.69 -4.14 3.24
N THR A 60 -8.37 -4.96 2.24
CA THR A 60 -9.10 -6.19 1.93
C THR A 60 -8.18 -7.43 1.93
N PRO A 61 -8.73 -8.65 2.12
CA PRO A 61 -7.93 -9.88 2.07
C PRO A 61 -7.24 -10.10 0.73
N ASN A 62 -7.90 -9.72 -0.37
CA ASN A 62 -7.32 -9.82 -1.71
C ASN A 62 -6.14 -8.86 -1.89
N GLU A 63 -6.26 -7.63 -1.38
CA GLU A 63 -5.16 -6.67 -1.40
C GLU A 63 -3.99 -7.13 -0.51
N LEU A 64 -4.26 -7.76 0.66
CA LEU A 64 -3.22 -8.38 1.48
C LEU A 64 -2.46 -9.47 0.71
N ASN A 65 -3.20 -10.38 0.07
CA ASN A 65 -2.60 -11.47 -0.69
C ASN A 65 -1.73 -10.96 -1.85
N ASP A 66 -2.23 -9.95 -2.58
CA ASP A 66 -1.51 -9.31 -3.69
C ASP A 66 -0.27 -8.53 -3.21
N PHE A 67 -0.35 -7.87 -2.05
CA PHE A 67 0.80 -7.22 -1.41
C PHE A 67 1.88 -8.24 -1.03
N GLN A 68 1.49 -9.37 -0.43
CA GLN A 68 2.42 -10.45 -0.07
C GLN A 68 3.10 -11.04 -1.30
N GLN A 69 2.33 -11.40 -2.33
CA GLN A 69 2.87 -11.95 -3.58
C GLN A 69 3.90 -11.03 -4.22
N PHE A 70 3.67 -9.71 -4.16
CA PHE A 70 4.57 -8.74 -4.76
C PHE A 70 5.83 -8.48 -3.90
N PHE A 71 5.67 -8.25 -2.59
CA PHE A 71 6.77 -7.78 -1.75
C PHE A 71 7.49 -8.85 -0.93
N GLU A 72 6.88 -9.99 -0.60
CA GLU A 72 7.57 -11.06 0.15
C GLU A 72 8.87 -11.54 -0.53
N PRO A 73 8.94 -11.69 -1.88
CA PRO A 73 10.19 -12.04 -2.55
C PRO A 73 11.32 -11.03 -2.31
N MET A 74 10.99 -9.79 -1.94
CA MET A 74 11.92 -8.69 -1.69
C MET A 74 12.38 -8.60 -0.23
N GLU A 75 11.90 -9.48 0.67
CA GLU A 75 12.36 -9.51 2.07
C GLU A 75 13.84 -9.86 2.22
N ASN A 76 14.46 -10.43 1.17
CA ASN A 76 15.91 -10.66 1.12
C ASN A 76 16.72 -9.35 1.00
N ILE A 77 16.08 -8.22 0.65
CA ILE A 77 16.70 -6.90 0.60
C ILE A 77 16.66 -6.29 2.02
N PRO A 78 17.81 -6.13 2.71
CA PRO A 78 17.82 -5.70 4.11
C PRO A 78 17.16 -4.34 4.36
N ALA A 79 17.22 -3.45 3.37
CA ALA A 79 16.59 -2.13 3.44
C ALA A 79 15.05 -2.19 3.44
N LEU A 80 14.45 -3.23 2.84
CA LEU A 80 12.99 -3.35 2.70
C LEU A 80 12.36 -4.32 3.71
N ALA A 81 13.13 -5.31 4.17
CA ALA A 81 12.65 -6.44 4.96
C ALA A 81 11.78 -6.03 6.16
N ARG A 82 12.19 -5.00 6.90
CA ARG A 82 11.43 -4.50 8.06
C ARG A 82 10.08 -3.91 7.62
N THR A 83 10.09 -3.07 6.60
CA THR A 83 8.91 -2.34 6.13
C THR A 83 7.88 -3.28 5.52
N ILE A 84 8.32 -4.32 4.81
CA ILE A 84 7.45 -5.38 4.26
C ILE A 84 6.73 -6.13 5.39
N LYS A 85 7.45 -6.62 6.40
CA LYS A 85 6.87 -7.37 7.53
C LYS A 85 5.87 -6.54 8.33
N LEU A 86 6.20 -5.28 8.58
CA LEU A 86 5.28 -4.34 9.24
C LEU A 86 4.05 -4.09 8.36
N GLY A 87 4.22 -3.95 7.05
CA GLY A 87 3.12 -3.79 6.11
C GLY A 87 2.16 -4.98 6.10
N ILE A 88 2.67 -6.21 6.03
CA ILE A 88 1.86 -7.44 6.11
C ILE A 88 1.07 -7.47 7.42
N THR A 89 1.74 -7.17 8.54
CA THR A 89 1.11 -7.15 9.87
C THR A 89 -0.01 -6.11 9.94
N GLU A 90 0.22 -4.92 9.41
CA GLU A 90 -0.74 -3.82 9.41
C GLU A 90 -1.98 -4.15 8.57
N ILE A 91 -1.79 -4.65 7.35
CA ILE A 91 -2.90 -4.99 6.45
C ILE A 91 -3.71 -6.17 7.02
N SER A 92 -3.05 -7.19 7.60
CA SER A 92 -3.72 -8.33 8.25
C SER A 92 -4.62 -7.86 9.39
N ALA A 93 -4.06 -7.11 10.34
CA ALA A 93 -4.80 -6.61 11.49
C ALA A 93 -5.98 -5.70 11.07
N ARG A 94 -5.78 -4.86 10.05
CA ARG A 94 -6.83 -4.00 9.51
C ARG A 94 -7.95 -4.81 8.85
N THR A 95 -7.59 -5.83 8.08
CA THR A 95 -8.55 -6.70 7.40
C THR A 95 -9.37 -7.49 8.40
N GLU A 96 -8.73 -8.10 9.39
CA GLU A 96 -9.39 -8.82 10.49
C GLU A 96 -10.35 -7.92 11.27
N LEU A 97 -9.94 -6.69 11.56
CA LEU A 97 -10.76 -5.71 12.25
C LEU A 97 -12.03 -5.37 11.45
N ILE A 98 -11.88 -5.12 10.14
CA ILE A 98 -13.00 -4.82 9.25
C ILE A 98 -13.95 -6.02 9.17
N GLU A 99 -13.44 -7.23 8.99
CA GLU A 99 -14.27 -8.43 8.88
C GLU A 99 -15.06 -8.70 10.17
N ARG A 100 -14.42 -8.52 11.33
CA ARG A 100 -15.05 -8.72 12.64
C ARG A 100 -16.18 -7.72 12.90
N ASP A 101 -15.94 -6.43 12.67
CA ASP A 101 -16.81 -5.37 13.19
C ASP A 101 -17.84 -4.86 12.16
N LYS A 102 -17.71 -5.21 10.88
CA LYS A 102 -18.55 -4.67 9.79
C LYS A 102 -20.05 -4.90 10.00
N ALA A 103 -20.45 -6.10 10.43
CA ALA A 103 -21.87 -6.43 10.60
C ALA A 103 -22.52 -5.60 11.72
N ASP A 104 -21.86 -5.56 12.88
CA ASP A 104 -22.33 -4.82 14.05
C ASP A 104 -22.38 -3.31 13.79
N MET A 105 -21.37 -2.77 13.10
CA MET A 105 -21.33 -1.36 12.76
C MET A 105 -22.45 -0.96 11.78
N LEU A 106 -22.74 -1.79 10.77
CA LEU A 106 -23.86 -1.55 9.84
C LEU A 106 -25.22 -1.57 10.57
N SER A 107 -25.40 -2.50 11.51
CA SER A 107 -26.61 -2.58 12.34
C SER A 107 -26.80 -1.33 13.21
N ALA A 108 -25.72 -0.84 13.84
CA ALA A 108 -25.75 0.36 14.67
C ALA A 108 -26.11 1.63 13.87
N LEU A 109 -25.58 1.78 12.66
CA LEU A 109 -25.92 2.90 11.78
C LEU A 109 -27.37 2.88 11.31
N GLN A 110 -27.95 1.71 11.05
CA GLN A 110 -29.35 1.57 10.64
C GLN A 110 -30.33 1.88 11.78
N THR A 111 -29.93 1.65 13.04
CA THR A 111 -30.77 1.92 14.22
C THR A 111 -30.80 3.41 14.60
N THR A 112 -29.84 4.20 14.10
CA THR A 112 -29.69 5.63 14.44
C THR A 112 -30.41 6.57 13.46
N LEU A 113 -30.97 6.03 12.36
CA LEU A 113 -31.79 6.74 11.36
C LEU A 113 -33.28 6.41 11.55
#